data_AF-A0A6P8ER18-F1
#
_entry.id   AF-A0A6P8ER18-F1
#
_cell.length_a   1.000
_cell.length_b   1.000
_cell.length_c   1.000
_cell.angle_alpha   90.00
_cell.angle_beta   90.00
_cell.angle_gamma   90.00
#
_symmetry.space_group_name_H-M   'P 1'
#
loop_
_entity.id
_entity.type
_entity.pdbx_description
1 polymer ?
#
loop_
_entity_poly.entity_id
_entity_poly.type
_entity_poly.pdbx_seq_one_letter_code
_entity_poly.pdbx_strand_id
1 'polypeptide(L)'
;MTHMERSPPSLQNLWICLICGHIGCGRYVSRHAYKHFEETQHTYAMQLTNHRVWDYAGDNYVHRLVASKTDGKMVQYECEGDTCQDEKIDALQLEYSYLLTSQLESQRIYWENKIVHLEKDTAEEINNMKAKFKETIERCDNLELKLNEISKEKQSMEKKCTHLNTRLSKLTQELREEQEMNRYLRANQTELQAQLQDEQRKAHEVAQHKDLAIGELQEQLRDVMFYLEAQRQIDHMPDEARQEIQEGQINIAAAPAPPAHSSSGSGSAPGGGGGGGKFGGRKGRSKRGK
;
A
#
# COMPACT_ATOMS: atom_id res chain seq x y z
N MET A 1 83.35 -14.08 -22.64
CA MET A 1 84.51 -13.98 -21.74
C MET A 1 84.07 -14.41 -20.35
N THR A 2 84.54 -15.61 -19.98
CA THR A 2 84.53 -16.28 -18.67
C THR A 2 84.01 -15.51 -17.46
N HIS A 3 82.80 -15.85 -16.99
CA HIS A 3 82.45 -15.69 -15.59
C HIS A 3 83.11 -16.83 -14.80
N MET A 4 84.15 -16.52 -14.03
CA MET A 4 84.68 -17.43 -13.00
C MET A 4 83.65 -17.48 -11.86
N GLU A 5 82.95 -18.61 -11.72
CA GLU A 5 82.22 -18.96 -10.51
C GLU A 5 83.21 -19.00 -9.34
N ARG A 6 83.10 -18.04 -8.41
CA ARG A 6 83.78 -18.13 -7.11
C ARG A 6 82.87 -18.90 -6.17
N SER A 7 83.25 -20.14 -5.84
CA SER A 7 82.63 -20.90 -4.76
C SER A 7 82.70 -20.09 -3.44
N PRO A 8 81.63 -20.06 -2.62
CA PRO A 8 81.66 -19.36 -1.34
C PRO A 8 82.73 -19.97 -0.43
N PRO A 9 83.61 -19.18 0.20
CA PRO A 9 84.61 -19.72 1.10
C PRO A 9 83.92 -20.35 2.30
N SER A 10 84.28 -21.60 2.62
CA SER A 10 83.87 -22.27 3.85
C SER A 10 84.09 -21.34 5.06
N LEU A 11 83.07 -21.16 5.92
CA LEU A 11 83.13 -20.37 7.16
C LEU A 11 84.33 -20.72 8.06
N GLN A 12 84.93 -21.89 7.85
CA GLN A 12 86.05 -22.41 8.61
C GLN A 12 87.34 -21.56 8.51
N ASN A 13 87.47 -20.70 7.48
CA ASN A 13 88.70 -19.96 7.19
C ASN A 13 88.51 -18.44 7.06
N LEU A 14 87.45 -17.87 7.68
CA LEU A 14 87.21 -16.44 7.70
C LEU A 14 87.87 -15.75 8.90
N TRP A 15 88.41 -14.56 8.64
CA TRP A 15 89.14 -13.73 9.57
C TRP A 15 88.52 -12.32 9.55
N ILE A 16 88.30 -11.76 10.73
CA ILE A 16 87.82 -10.38 10.89
C ILE A 16 88.95 -9.50 11.40
N CYS A 17 89.17 -8.36 10.75
CA CYS A 17 90.08 -7.33 11.23
C CYS A 17 89.51 -6.70 12.50
N LEU A 18 90.30 -6.68 13.59
CA LEU A 18 89.85 -6.12 14.87
C LEU A 18 89.85 -4.59 14.92
N ILE A 19 90.45 -3.94 13.92
CA ILE A 19 90.56 -2.48 13.87
C ILE A 19 89.37 -1.88 13.10
N CYS A 20 88.99 -2.47 11.95
CA CYS A 20 87.96 -1.90 11.08
C CYS A 20 86.82 -2.86 10.71
N GLY A 21 86.82 -4.09 11.23
CA GLY A 21 85.76 -5.07 10.97
C GLY A 21 85.75 -5.70 9.58
N HIS A 22 86.79 -5.49 8.74
CA HIS A 22 86.87 -6.11 7.42
C HIS A 22 86.98 -7.64 7.54
N ILE A 23 86.17 -8.39 6.78
CA ILE A 23 86.16 -9.85 6.79
C ILE A 23 86.86 -10.38 5.54
N GLY A 24 87.94 -11.14 5.73
CA GLY A 24 88.73 -11.74 4.67
C GLY A 24 88.98 -13.22 4.89
N CYS A 25 89.25 -13.96 3.82
CA CYS A 25 89.72 -15.34 3.93
C CYS A 25 91.20 -15.39 4.36
N GLY A 26 91.56 -16.44 5.10
CA GLY A 26 92.88 -16.62 5.69
C GLY A 26 94.03 -16.85 4.68
N ARG A 27 95.25 -16.93 5.23
CA ARG A 27 96.52 -17.03 4.49
C ARG A 27 96.60 -18.22 3.51
N TYR A 28 95.90 -19.30 3.80
CA TYR A 28 95.95 -20.56 3.05
C TYR A 28 94.86 -20.70 1.99
N VAL A 29 94.02 -19.67 1.80
CA VAL A 29 92.98 -19.64 0.75
C VAL A 29 93.36 -18.55 -0.28
N SER A 30 92.61 -17.46 -0.37
CA SER A 30 92.85 -16.36 -1.33
C SER A 30 93.56 -15.16 -0.71
N ARG A 31 93.99 -15.27 0.56
CA ARG A 31 94.78 -14.26 1.30
C ARG A 31 94.13 -12.88 1.41
N HIS A 32 92.80 -12.77 1.40
CA HIS A 32 92.13 -11.47 1.48
C HIS A 32 92.39 -10.75 2.80
N ALA A 33 92.47 -11.47 3.93
CA ALA A 33 92.78 -10.86 5.21
C ALA A 33 94.22 -10.30 5.26
N TYR A 34 95.16 -10.92 4.53
CA TYR A 34 96.54 -10.45 4.43
C TYR A 34 96.67 -9.23 3.50
N LYS A 35 96.00 -9.25 2.33
CA LYS A 35 95.94 -8.08 1.44
C LYS A 35 95.36 -6.85 2.13
N HIS A 36 94.30 -7.06 2.91
CA HIS A 36 93.71 -6.01 3.74
C HIS A 36 94.75 -5.40 4.70
N PHE A 37 95.59 -6.22 5.34
CA PHE A 37 96.69 -5.73 6.15
C PHE A 37 97.70 -4.92 5.33
N GLU A 38 98.12 -5.40 4.15
CA GLU A 38 99.07 -4.67 3.29
C GLU A 38 98.53 -3.28 2.87
N GLU A 39 97.24 -3.20 2.53
CA GLU A 39 96.58 -1.97 2.07
C GLU A 39 96.28 -0.97 3.20
N THR A 40 95.92 -1.46 4.39
CA THR A 40 95.40 -0.60 5.48
C THR A 40 96.33 -0.49 6.69
N GLN A 41 97.37 -1.31 6.76
CA GLN A 41 98.27 -1.45 7.92
C GLN A 41 97.53 -1.83 9.21
N HIS A 42 96.37 -2.48 9.08
CA HIS A 42 95.67 -3.05 10.23
C HIS A 42 96.28 -4.38 10.66
N THR A 43 97.05 -4.33 11.74
CA THR A 43 97.93 -5.44 12.16
C THR A 43 97.22 -6.63 12.78
N TYR A 44 96.00 -6.48 13.30
CA TYR A 44 95.32 -7.56 14.04
C TYR A 44 94.08 -8.09 13.33
N ALA A 45 94.00 -9.42 13.21
CA ALA A 45 92.81 -10.12 12.74
C ALA A 45 92.50 -11.37 13.58
N MET A 46 91.21 -11.64 13.79
CA MET A 46 90.72 -12.77 14.57
C MET A 46 90.06 -13.82 13.66
N GLN A 47 90.40 -15.08 13.84
CA GLN A 47 89.74 -16.19 13.18
C GLN A 47 88.37 -16.44 13.81
N LEU A 48 87.31 -16.50 13.01
CA LEU A 48 85.93 -16.60 13.52
C LEU A 48 85.58 -17.96 14.13
N THR A 49 86.33 -19.02 13.82
CA THR A 49 86.02 -20.38 14.30
C THR A 49 86.53 -20.70 15.70
N ASN A 50 87.74 -20.27 16.01
CA ASN A 50 88.44 -20.62 17.26
C ASN A 50 88.88 -19.38 18.05
N HIS A 51 88.46 -18.20 17.61
CA HIS A 51 88.73 -16.91 18.25
C HIS A 51 90.23 -16.63 18.48
N ARG A 52 91.12 -17.25 17.70
CA ARG A 52 92.56 -16.96 17.74
C ARG A 52 92.83 -15.65 17.02
N VAL A 53 93.65 -14.81 17.64
CA VAL A 53 94.06 -13.53 17.07
C VAL A 53 95.47 -13.67 16.50
N TRP A 54 95.65 -13.21 15.26
CA TRP A 54 96.94 -13.15 14.58
C TRP A 54 97.42 -11.70 14.51
N ASP A 55 98.70 -11.49 14.80
CA ASP A 55 99.41 -10.24 14.59
C ASP A 55 100.23 -10.33 13.29
N TYR A 56 99.85 -9.54 12.29
CA TYR A 56 100.55 -9.46 11.02
C TYR A 56 101.88 -8.68 11.09
N ALA A 57 102.06 -7.79 12.08
CA ALA A 57 103.32 -7.07 12.26
C ALA A 57 104.36 -7.93 12.99
N GLY A 58 103.93 -8.70 13.99
CA GLY A 58 104.78 -9.61 14.76
C GLY A 58 104.96 -11.02 14.16
N ASP A 59 104.15 -11.39 13.16
CA ASP A 59 104.09 -12.73 12.55
C ASP A 59 103.87 -13.86 13.57
N ASN A 60 103.03 -13.61 14.59
CA ASN A 60 102.73 -14.55 15.66
C ASN A 60 101.26 -14.51 16.11
N TYR A 61 100.81 -15.58 16.78
CA TYR A 61 99.52 -15.59 17.46
C TYR A 61 99.58 -14.76 18.75
N VAL A 62 98.54 -13.97 19.00
CA VAL A 62 98.36 -13.24 20.25
C VAL A 62 97.70 -14.17 21.27
N HIS A 63 98.36 -14.41 22.39
CA HIS A 63 97.78 -15.12 23.54
C HIS A 63 96.97 -14.15 24.40
N ARG A 64 95.78 -14.58 24.83
CA ARG A 64 94.89 -13.78 25.68
C ARG A 64 95.50 -13.65 27.08
N LEU A 65 96.16 -12.54 27.35
CA LEU A 65 96.58 -12.15 28.70
C LEU A 65 95.45 -11.33 29.32
N VAL A 66 94.79 -11.86 30.36
CA VAL A 66 93.78 -11.12 31.13
C VAL A 66 94.48 -10.47 32.31
N ALA A 67 94.43 -9.14 32.39
CA ALA A 67 94.96 -8.42 33.54
C ALA A 67 94.01 -8.58 34.74
N SER A 68 94.54 -9.07 35.87
CA SER A 68 93.80 -9.05 37.14
C SER A 68 93.53 -7.60 37.55
N LYS A 69 92.27 -7.29 37.91
CA LYS A 69 91.82 -5.92 38.24
C LYS A 69 92.44 -5.35 39.53
N THR A 70 93.20 -6.12 40.30
CA THR A 70 93.74 -5.68 41.60
C THR A 70 95.26 -5.51 41.65
N ASP A 71 96.04 -6.02 40.69
CA ASP A 71 97.52 -5.95 40.74
C ASP A 71 98.21 -5.81 39.37
N GLY A 72 97.47 -5.74 38.26
CA GLY A 72 98.05 -5.51 36.92
C GLY A 72 99.00 -6.60 36.39
N LYS A 73 99.28 -7.65 37.18
CA LYS A 73 100.07 -8.80 36.77
C LYS A 73 99.27 -9.67 35.80
N MET A 74 99.88 -9.99 34.66
CA MET A 74 99.28 -10.88 33.66
C MET A 74 99.36 -12.33 34.15
N VAL A 75 98.22 -12.96 34.38
CA VAL A 75 98.12 -14.34 34.86
C VAL A 75 97.24 -15.15 33.91
N GLN A 76 97.67 -16.39 33.64
CA GLN A 76 96.93 -17.38 32.87
C GLN A 76 95.63 -17.73 33.62
N TYR A 77 94.47 -17.50 32.99
CA TYR A 77 93.16 -17.82 33.56
C TYR A 77 92.91 -19.33 33.41
N GLU A 78 93.26 -20.09 34.43
CA GLU A 78 92.73 -21.45 34.63
C GLU A 78 91.57 -21.34 35.62
N CYS A 79 90.36 -21.58 35.11
CA CYS A 79 89.12 -21.46 35.87
C CYS A 79 88.92 -22.76 36.66
N GLU A 80 89.28 -22.76 37.94
CA GLU A 80 88.93 -23.85 38.86
C GLU A 80 87.48 -23.67 39.36
N GLY A 81 86.55 -24.51 38.86
CA GLY A 81 85.23 -24.72 39.46
C GLY A 81 84.04 -24.73 38.49
N ASP A 82 83.99 -25.70 37.57
CA ASP A 82 82.88 -25.98 36.63
C ASP A 82 81.51 -26.08 37.36
N THR A 83 81.51 -26.71 38.54
CA THR A 83 80.31 -27.03 39.31
C THR A 83 79.56 -25.82 39.90
N CYS A 84 80.23 -24.72 40.22
CA CYS A 84 79.57 -23.53 40.78
C CYS A 84 78.86 -22.68 39.70
N GLN A 85 79.30 -22.80 38.44
CA GLN A 85 78.61 -22.18 37.32
C GLN A 85 77.39 -22.99 36.92
N ASP A 86 77.51 -24.33 36.93
CA ASP A 86 76.41 -25.24 36.60
C ASP A 86 75.21 -25.08 37.54
N GLU A 87 75.40 -24.99 38.86
CA GLU A 87 74.28 -24.78 39.80
C GLU A 87 73.53 -23.45 39.56
N LYS A 88 74.23 -22.40 39.13
CA LYS A 88 73.61 -21.12 38.78
C LYS A 88 72.88 -21.19 37.44
N ILE A 89 73.43 -21.93 36.48
CA ILE A 89 72.79 -22.18 35.19
C ILE A 89 71.50 -22.98 35.38
N ASP A 90 71.53 -24.02 36.21
CA ASP A 90 70.36 -24.84 36.55
C ASP A 90 69.28 -24.03 37.28
N ALA A 91 69.67 -23.18 38.23
CA ALA A 91 68.74 -22.28 38.91
C ALA A 91 68.08 -21.29 37.93
N LEU A 92 68.86 -20.68 37.03
CA LEU A 92 68.34 -19.80 35.99
C LEU A 92 67.44 -20.53 35.00
N GLN A 93 67.77 -21.77 34.64
CA GLN A 93 66.97 -22.60 33.75
C GLN A 93 65.62 -22.97 34.39
N LEU A 94 65.61 -23.26 35.69
CA LEU A 94 64.38 -23.52 36.45
C LEU A 94 63.48 -22.27 36.51
N GLU A 95 64.04 -21.11 36.82
CA GLU A 95 63.32 -19.84 36.84
C GLU A 95 62.75 -19.49 35.45
N TYR A 96 63.55 -19.70 34.39
CA TYR A 96 63.09 -19.51 33.02
C TYR A 96 61.95 -20.47 32.66
N SER A 97 62.08 -21.75 33.04
CA SER A 97 61.02 -22.75 32.84
C SER A 97 59.74 -22.39 33.58
N TYR A 98 59.85 -21.90 34.82
CA TYR A 98 58.70 -21.45 35.60
C TYR A 98 58.03 -20.23 34.96
N LEU A 99 58.80 -19.21 34.56
CA LEU A 99 58.28 -18.02 33.89
C LEU A 99 57.59 -18.39 32.57
N LEU A 100 58.21 -19.25 31.75
CA LEU A 100 57.63 -19.70 30.49
C LEU A 100 56.32 -20.47 30.72
N THR A 101 56.30 -21.40 31.69
CA THR A 101 55.10 -22.17 32.03
C THR A 101 53.98 -21.27 32.54
N SER A 102 54.30 -20.34 33.45
CA SER A 102 53.36 -19.36 33.98
C SER A 102 52.77 -18.46 32.88
N GLN A 103 53.61 -18.02 31.94
CA GLN A 103 53.19 -17.20 30.81
C GLN A 103 52.32 -17.98 29.82
N LEU A 104 52.67 -19.24 29.52
CA LEU A 104 51.87 -20.12 28.66
C LEU A 104 50.52 -20.44 29.28
N GLU A 105 50.46 -20.71 30.59
CA GLU A 105 49.20 -20.97 31.29
C GLU A 105 48.32 -19.71 31.31
N SER A 106 48.92 -18.54 31.55
CA SER A 106 48.20 -17.26 31.49
C SER A 106 47.62 -16.98 30.11
N GLN A 107 48.37 -17.27 29.04
CA GLN A 107 47.88 -17.13 27.66
C GLN A 107 46.78 -18.15 27.35
N ARG A 108 46.95 -19.40 27.78
CA ARG A 108 45.95 -20.46 27.62
C ARG A 108 44.63 -20.04 28.26
N ILE A 109 44.64 -19.66 29.53
CA ILE A 109 43.46 -19.20 30.26
C ILE A 109 42.82 -17.99 29.56
N TYR A 110 43.61 -17.02 29.10
CA TYR A 110 43.09 -15.86 28.38
C TYR A 110 42.33 -16.25 27.12
N TRP A 111 42.92 -17.10 26.27
CA TRP A 111 42.31 -17.50 25.01
C TRP A 111 41.14 -18.46 25.20
N GLU A 112 41.22 -19.39 26.16
CA GLU A 112 40.08 -20.24 26.53
C GLU A 112 38.89 -19.39 26.97
N ASN A 113 39.10 -18.40 27.86
CA ASN A 113 38.06 -17.47 28.25
C ASN A 113 37.54 -16.65 27.07
N LYS A 114 38.44 -16.16 26.20
CA LYS A 114 38.04 -15.38 25.02
C LYS A 114 37.17 -16.19 24.06
N ILE A 115 37.51 -17.46 23.83
CA ILE A 115 36.73 -18.38 23.01
C ILE A 115 35.36 -18.61 23.65
N VAL A 116 35.31 -18.95 24.94
CA VAL A 116 34.04 -19.19 25.66
C VAL A 116 33.13 -17.95 25.62
N HIS A 117 33.69 -16.75 25.78
CA HIS A 117 32.93 -15.51 25.66
C HIS A 117 32.37 -15.31 24.25
N LEU A 118 33.19 -15.52 23.21
CA LEU A 118 32.71 -15.40 21.83
C LEU A 118 31.66 -16.46 21.48
N GLU A 119 31.84 -17.70 21.93
CA GLU A 119 30.84 -18.77 21.76
C GLU A 119 29.53 -18.44 22.48
N LYS A 120 29.60 -17.85 23.67
CA LYS A 120 28.43 -17.39 24.41
C LYS A 120 27.71 -16.26 23.67
N ASP A 121 28.42 -15.22 23.26
CA ASP A 121 27.84 -14.06 22.58
C ASP A 121 27.17 -14.49 21.26
N THR A 122 27.86 -15.31 20.47
CA THR A 122 27.31 -15.86 19.22
C THR A 122 26.10 -16.77 19.45
N ALA A 123 26.11 -17.59 20.51
CA ALA A 123 24.95 -18.41 20.87
C ALA A 123 23.74 -17.55 21.30
N GLU A 124 23.97 -16.48 22.06
CA GLU A 124 22.94 -15.52 22.46
C GLU A 124 22.34 -14.79 21.26
N GLU A 125 23.17 -14.33 20.32
CA GLU A 125 22.72 -13.71 19.06
C GLU A 125 21.88 -14.68 18.23
N ILE A 126 22.35 -15.93 18.06
CA ILE A 126 21.61 -16.98 17.34
C ILE A 126 20.26 -17.23 18.00
N ASN A 127 20.21 -17.34 19.33
CA ASN A 127 18.97 -17.59 20.06
C ASN A 127 18.00 -16.41 19.96
N ASN A 128 18.49 -15.17 20.03
CA ASN A 128 17.70 -13.96 19.82
C ASN A 128 17.10 -13.92 18.41
N MET A 129 17.92 -14.20 17.39
CA MET A 129 17.44 -14.27 16.01
C MET A 129 16.41 -15.38 15.80
N LYS A 130 16.66 -16.59 16.34
CA LYS A 130 15.70 -17.70 16.30
C LYS A 130 14.37 -17.33 16.97
N ALA A 131 14.40 -16.65 18.12
CA ALA A 131 13.20 -16.21 18.81
C ALA A 131 12.40 -15.20 17.96
N LYS A 132 13.07 -14.20 17.37
CA LYS A 132 12.45 -13.22 16.47
C LYS A 132 11.86 -13.87 15.22
N PHE A 133 12.57 -14.83 14.62
CA PHE A 133 12.07 -15.58 13.48
C PHE A 133 10.82 -16.39 13.84
N LYS A 134 10.85 -17.11 14.96
CA LYS A 134 9.69 -17.87 15.44
C LYS A 134 8.48 -16.97 15.67
N GLU A 135 8.67 -15.85 16.36
CA GLU A 135 7.61 -14.87 16.62
C GLU A 135 7.05 -14.26 15.31
N THR A 136 7.91 -14.04 14.32
CA THR A 136 7.47 -13.54 13.00
C THR A 136 6.66 -14.58 12.25
N ILE A 137 7.10 -15.85 12.26
CA ILE A 137 6.36 -16.96 11.66
C ILE A 137 4.99 -17.11 12.32
N GLU A 138 4.92 -17.12 13.64
CA GLU A 138 3.65 -17.20 14.38
C GLU A 138 2.72 -16.02 14.04
N ARG A 139 3.26 -14.81 13.87
CA ARG A 139 2.47 -13.65 13.39
C ARG A 139 1.97 -13.85 11.97
N CYS A 140 2.80 -14.37 11.06
CA CYS A 140 2.42 -14.66 9.68
C CYS A 140 1.27 -15.69 9.65
N ASP A 141 1.40 -16.80 10.38
CA ASP A 141 0.37 -17.85 10.45
C ASP A 141 -0.95 -17.29 10.99
N ASN A 142 -0.90 -16.47 12.05
CA ASN A 142 -2.08 -15.81 12.62
C ASN A 142 -2.75 -14.83 11.64
N LEU A 143 -1.95 -14.09 10.86
CA LEU A 143 -2.49 -13.19 9.84
C LEU A 143 -3.10 -13.96 8.67
N GLU A 144 -2.52 -15.08 8.27
CA GLU A 144 -3.04 -15.95 7.23
C GLU A 144 -4.37 -16.59 7.63
N LEU A 145 -4.50 -17.05 8.88
CA LEU A 145 -5.77 -17.55 9.43
C LEU A 145 -6.86 -16.47 9.41
N LYS A 146 -6.56 -15.26 9.91
CA LYS A 146 -7.49 -14.13 9.90
C LYS A 146 -7.89 -13.72 8.48
N LEU A 147 -6.95 -13.74 7.55
CA LEU A 147 -7.22 -13.44 6.14
C LEU A 147 -8.19 -14.46 5.54
N ASN A 148 -8.00 -15.75 5.85
CA ASN A 148 -8.88 -16.82 5.40
C ASN A 148 -10.29 -16.71 5.99
N GLU A 149 -10.42 -16.36 7.28
CA GLU A 149 -11.71 -16.10 7.92
C GLU A 149 -12.45 -14.94 7.27
N ILE A 150 -11.79 -13.77 7.15
CA ILE A 150 -12.36 -12.58 6.51
C ILE A 150 -12.71 -12.85 5.04
N SER A 151 -11.91 -13.64 4.33
CA SER A 151 -12.19 -14.03 2.95
C SER A 151 -13.48 -14.88 2.84
N LYS A 152 -13.68 -15.83 3.75
CA LYS A 152 -14.92 -16.63 3.82
C LYS A 152 -16.13 -15.77 4.15
N GLU A 153 -16.00 -14.87 5.12
CA GLU A 153 -17.07 -13.93 5.48
C GLU A 153 -17.43 -13.00 4.32
N LYS A 154 -16.42 -12.44 3.65
CA LYS A 154 -16.59 -11.62 2.45
C LYS A 154 -17.37 -12.38 1.38
N GLN A 155 -16.98 -13.60 1.03
CA GLN A 155 -17.68 -14.41 0.04
C GLN A 155 -19.14 -14.70 0.44
N SER A 156 -19.40 -14.95 1.72
CA SER A 156 -20.75 -15.14 2.26
C SER A 156 -21.60 -13.88 2.11
N MET A 157 -21.04 -12.71 2.44
CA MET A 157 -21.73 -11.42 2.30
C MET A 157 -21.94 -11.04 0.84
N GLU A 158 -20.98 -11.29 -0.04
CA GLU A 158 -21.14 -11.07 -1.49
C GLU A 158 -22.29 -11.92 -2.06
N LYS A 159 -22.41 -13.19 -1.66
CA LYS A 159 -23.55 -14.05 -2.04
C LYS A 159 -24.89 -13.50 -1.53
N LYS A 160 -24.94 -12.99 -0.30
CA LYS A 160 -26.16 -12.36 0.25
C LYS A 160 -26.51 -11.06 -0.50
N CYS A 161 -25.54 -10.21 -0.77
CA CYS A 161 -25.73 -8.97 -1.51
C CYS A 161 -26.23 -9.24 -2.93
N THR A 162 -25.63 -10.19 -3.65
CA THR A 162 -26.07 -10.57 -5.00
C THR A 162 -27.49 -11.14 -5.01
N HIS A 163 -27.85 -11.99 -4.03
CA HIS A 163 -29.20 -12.51 -3.89
C HIS A 163 -30.23 -11.40 -3.60
N LEU A 164 -29.95 -10.52 -2.64
CA LEU A 164 -30.82 -9.39 -2.32
C LEU A 164 -30.98 -8.43 -3.48
N ASN A 165 -29.89 -8.15 -4.21
CA ASN A 165 -29.93 -7.27 -5.38
C ASN A 165 -30.80 -7.87 -6.50
N THR A 166 -30.70 -9.18 -6.72
CA THR A 166 -31.55 -9.90 -7.69
C THR A 166 -33.02 -9.80 -7.31
N ARG A 167 -33.35 -10.01 -6.02
CA ARG A 167 -34.72 -9.89 -5.51
C ARG A 167 -35.25 -8.45 -5.62
N LEU A 168 -34.42 -7.46 -5.30
CA LEU A 168 -34.76 -6.05 -5.41
C LEU A 168 -35.04 -5.68 -6.87
N SER A 169 -34.23 -6.15 -7.82
CA SER A 169 -34.45 -5.92 -9.24
C SER A 169 -35.78 -6.51 -9.71
N LYS A 170 -36.15 -7.72 -9.26
CA LYS A 170 -37.44 -8.35 -9.59
C LYS A 170 -38.62 -7.55 -9.03
N LEU A 171 -38.59 -7.24 -7.74
CA LEU A 171 -39.66 -6.45 -7.09
C LEU A 171 -39.78 -5.04 -7.71
N THR A 172 -38.67 -4.44 -8.12
CA THR A 172 -38.69 -3.13 -8.80
C THR A 172 -39.34 -3.24 -10.18
N GLN A 173 -39.09 -4.34 -10.90
CA GLN A 173 -39.72 -4.60 -12.19
C GLN A 173 -41.22 -4.87 -12.05
N GLU A 174 -41.62 -5.75 -11.13
CA GLU A 174 -43.02 -6.03 -10.80
C GLU A 174 -43.77 -4.75 -10.41
N LEU A 175 -43.17 -3.91 -9.56
CA LEU A 175 -43.75 -2.63 -9.17
C LEU A 175 -43.94 -1.68 -10.36
N ARG A 176 -42.99 -1.65 -11.31
CA ARG A 176 -43.14 -0.84 -12.54
C ARG A 176 -44.28 -1.34 -13.41
N GLU A 177 -44.35 -2.64 -13.64
CA GLU A 177 -45.40 -3.28 -14.45
C GLU A 177 -46.78 -3.01 -13.85
N GLU A 178 -46.94 -3.16 -12.53
CA GLU A 178 -48.17 -2.83 -11.82
C GLU A 178 -48.53 -1.34 -11.90
N GLN A 179 -47.54 -0.45 -11.76
CA GLN A 179 -47.76 0.99 -11.91
C GLN A 179 -48.21 1.38 -13.32
N GLU A 180 -47.60 0.79 -14.34
CA GLU A 180 -47.98 0.98 -15.74
C GLU A 180 -49.38 0.44 -16.01
N MET A 181 -49.68 -0.79 -15.57
CA MET A 181 -51.01 -1.39 -15.68
C MET A 181 -52.08 -0.52 -15.01
N ASN A 182 -51.83 -0.06 -13.78
CA ASN A 182 -52.75 0.80 -13.05
C ASN A 182 -52.99 2.13 -13.77
N ARG A 183 -51.95 2.70 -14.39
CA ARG A 183 -52.05 3.92 -15.20
C ARG A 183 -52.93 3.69 -16.43
N TYR A 184 -52.73 2.60 -17.16
CA TYR A 184 -53.54 2.26 -18.33
C TYR A 184 -55.00 2.00 -17.96
N LEU A 185 -55.26 1.23 -16.89
CA LEU A 185 -56.61 0.95 -16.42
C LEU A 185 -57.35 2.23 -15.99
N ARG A 186 -56.67 3.15 -15.29
CA ARG A 186 -57.26 4.44 -14.92
C ARG A 186 -57.56 5.31 -16.15
N ALA A 187 -56.67 5.36 -17.12
CA ALA A 187 -56.89 6.10 -18.36
C ALA A 187 -58.11 5.56 -19.13
N ASN A 188 -58.20 4.23 -19.27
CA ASN A 188 -59.34 3.58 -19.90
C ASN A 188 -60.65 3.82 -19.11
N GLN A 189 -60.60 3.71 -17.77
CA GLN A 189 -61.75 4.03 -16.93
C GLN A 189 -62.25 5.47 -17.15
N THR A 190 -61.34 6.45 -17.24
CA THR A 190 -61.73 7.84 -17.51
C THR A 190 -62.32 8.03 -18.91
N GLU A 191 -61.79 7.32 -19.91
CA GLU A 191 -62.30 7.37 -21.28
C GLU A 191 -63.71 6.75 -21.37
N LEU A 192 -63.92 5.58 -20.78
CA LEU A 192 -65.24 4.94 -20.71
C LEU A 192 -66.24 5.79 -19.93
N GLN A 193 -65.83 6.43 -18.84
CA GLN A 193 -66.69 7.36 -18.10
C GLN A 193 -67.09 8.56 -18.96
N ALA A 194 -66.15 9.12 -19.72
CA ALA A 194 -66.45 10.24 -20.62
C ALA A 194 -67.41 9.83 -21.75
N GLN A 195 -67.21 8.65 -22.35
CA GLN A 195 -68.10 8.11 -23.38
C GLN A 195 -69.51 7.85 -22.81
N LEU A 196 -69.61 7.26 -21.62
CA LEU A 196 -70.89 7.03 -20.95
C LEU A 196 -71.63 8.36 -20.69
N GLN A 197 -70.92 9.38 -20.21
CA GLN A 197 -71.49 10.71 -19.99
C GLN A 197 -71.94 11.36 -21.30
N ASP A 198 -71.17 11.21 -22.39
CA ASP A 198 -71.53 11.75 -23.70
C ASP A 198 -72.79 11.09 -24.27
N GLU A 199 -72.88 9.76 -24.20
CA GLU A 199 -74.06 9.02 -24.61
C GLU A 199 -75.28 9.33 -23.73
N GLN A 200 -75.09 9.53 -22.41
CA GLN A 200 -76.17 10.01 -21.53
C GLN A 200 -76.65 11.41 -21.92
N ARG A 201 -75.76 12.34 -22.28
CA ARG A 201 -76.13 13.68 -22.75
C ARG A 201 -76.92 13.61 -24.05
N LYS A 202 -76.43 12.88 -25.05
CA LYS A 202 -77.15 12.69 -26.33
C LYS A 202 -78.53 12.07 -26.12
N ALA A 203 -78.63 11.05 -25.26
CA ALA A 203 -79.91 10.43 -24.93
C ALA A 203 -80.87 11.45 -24.29
N HIS A 204 -80.37 12.31 -23.40
CA HIS A 204 -81.16 13.37 -22.79
C HIS A 204 -81.61 14.44 -23.79
N GLU A 205 -80.72 14.90 -24.68
CA GLU A 205 -81.04 15.85 -25.75
C GLU A 205 -82.10 15.28 -26.70
N VAL A 206 -81.96 14.02 -27.11
CA VAL A 206 -82.96 13.33 -27.94
C VAL A 206 -84.29 13.19 -27.20
N ALA A 207 -84.27 12.89 -25.90
CA ALA A 207 -85.49 12.82 -25.10
C ALA A 207 -86.18 14.18 -25.03
N GLN A 208 -85.45 15.25 -24.71
CA GLN A 208 -85.98 16.63 -24.69
C GLN A 208 -86.57 17.04 -26.04
N HIS A 209 -85.87 16.75 -27.14
CA HIS A 209 -86.36 17.05 -28.49
C HIS A 209 -87.64 16.26 -28.82
N LYS A 210 -87.73 14.99 -28.40
CA LYS A 210 -88.95 14.20 -28.56
C LYS A 210 -90.09 14.75 -27.71
N ASP A 211 -89.83 15.16 -26.47
CA ASP A 211 -90.83 15.74 -25.58
C ASP A 211 -91.37 17.07 -26.12
N LEU A 212 -90.49 17.93 -26.67
CA LEU A 212 -90.88 19.16 -27.36
C LEU A 212 -91.77 18.86 -28.57
N ALA A 213 -91.35 17.95 -29.45
CA ALA A 213 -92.14 17.56 -30.62
C ALA A 213 -93.49 16.94 -30.23
N ILE A 214 -93.54 16.13 -29.17
CA ILE A 214 -94.79 15.59 -28.62
C ILE A 214 -95.67 16.73 -28.10
N GLY A 215 -95.10 17.71 -27.40
CA GLY A 215 -95.81 18.89 -26.92
C GLY A 215 -96.43 19.72 -28.06
N GLU A 216 -95.64 20.01 -29.09
CA GLU A 216 -96.12 20.71 -30.30
C GLU A 216 -97.23 19.92 -31.01
N LEU A 217 -97.07 18.61 -31.19
CA LEU A 217 -98.11 17.75 -31.77
C LEU A 217 -99.37 17.70 -30.90
N GLN A 218 -99.23 17.71 -29.58
CA GLN A 218 -100.36 17.79 -28.64
C GLN A 218 -101.07 19.14 -28.68
N GLU A 219 -100.35 20.24 -28.89
CA GLU A 219 -100.93 21.57 -29.12
C GLU A 219 -101.68 21.63 -30.45
N GLN A 220 -101.09 21.14 -31.54
CA GLN A 220 -101.78 21.04 -32.83
C GLN A 220 -103.05 20.20 -32.74
N LEU A 221 -103.01 19.06 -32.04
CA LEU A 221 -104.20 18.24 -31.79
C LEU A 221 -105.26 19.01 -30.97
N ARG A 222 -104.85 19.77 -29.94
CA ARG A 222 -105.76 20.63 -29.17
C ARG A 222 -106.41 21.70 -30.04
N ASP A 223 -105.63 22.37 -30.90
CA ASP A 223 -106.13 23.39 -31.82
C ASP A 223 -107.12 22.80 -32.84
N VAL A 224 -106.81 21.64 -33.42
CA VAL A 224 -107.71 20.93 -34.33
C VAL A 224 -109.00 20.49 -33.63
N MET A 225 -108.89 19.96 -32.41
CA MET A 225 -110.05 19.60 -31.59
C MET A 225 -110.90 20.83 -31.27
N PHE A 226 -110.28 21.95 -30.89
CA PHE A 226 -110.98 23.21 -30.62
C PHE A 226 -111.68 23.74 -31.88
N TYR A 227 -111.01 23.72 -33.04
CA TYR A 227 -111.63 24.11 -34.31
C TYR A 227 -112.85 23.26 -34.65
N LEU A 228 -112.75 21.93 -34.50
CA LEU A 228 -113.87 21.00 -34.72
C LEU A 228 -115.04 21.26 -33.75
N GLU A 229 -114.76 21.50 -32.47
CA GLU A 229 -115.78 21.83 -31.47
C GLU A 229 -116.43 23.18 -31.74
N ALA A 230 -115.65 24.21 -32.06
CA ALA A 230 -116.14 25.54 -32.43
C ALA A 230 -117.02 25.49 -33.68
N GLN A 231 -116.60 24.74 -34.71
CA GLN A 231 -117.40 24.54 -35.91
C GLN A 231 -118.72 23.81 -35.60
N ARG A 232 -118.68 22.77 -34.76
CA ARG A 232 -119.89 22.08 -34.30
C ARG A 232 -120.82 23.01 -33.51
N GLN A 233 -120.29 23.90 -32.66
CA GLN A 233 -121.08 24.90 -31.93
C GLN A 233 -121.70 25.95 -32.86
N ILE A 234 -120.95 26.45 -33.84
CA ILE A 234 -121.45 27.37 -34.87
C ILE A 234 -122.57 26.71 -35.68
N ASP A 235 -122.47 25.40 -35.97
CA ASP A 235 -123.50 24.65 -36.69
C ASP A 235 -124.79 24.40 -35.90
N HIS A 236 -124.75 24.48 -34.56
CA HIS A 236 -125.92 24.30 -33.68
C HIS A 236 -126.55 25.63 -33.21
N MET A 237 -126.03 26.78 -33.63
CA MET A 237 -126.56 28.12 -33.28
C MET A 237 -127.69 28.55 -34.25
N PRO A 238 -128.66 29.38 -33.82
CA PRO A 238 -129.72 29.92 -34.69
C PRO A 238 -129.16 30.78 -35.84
N ASP A 239 -129.84 30.81 -37.00
CA ASP A 239 -129.36 31.45 -38.24
C ASP A 239 -129.03 32.96 -38.09
N GLU A 240 -129.73 33.67 -37.21
CA GLU A 240 -129.51 35.10 -36.92
C GLU A 240 -128.15 35.36 -36.25
N ALA A 241 -127.70 34.46 -35.36
CA ALA A 241 -126.41 34.58 -34.68
C ALA A 241 -125.23 34.16 -35.58
N ARG A 242 -125.46 33.30 -36.58
CA ARG A 242 -124.44 32.88 -37.56
C ARG A 242 -124.03 34.02 -38.49
N GLN A 243 -124.96 34.91 -38.86
CA GLN A 243 -124.67 36.07 -39.72
C GLN A 243 -123.85 37.15 -38.99
N GLU A 244 -124.12 37.43 -37.71
CA GLU A 244 -123.32 38.40 -36.93
C GLU A 244 -121.86 37.97 -36.74
N ILE A 245 -121.59 36.68 -36.62
CA ILE A 245 -120.22 36.15 -36.47
C ILE A 245 -119.44 36.23 -37.80
N GLN A 246 -120.12 36.08 -38.94
CA GLN A 246 -119.51 36.09 -40.27
C GLN A 246 -119.10 37.51 -40.72
N GLU A 247 -119.74 38.55 -40.17
CA GLU A 247 -119.43 39.97 -40.41
C GLU A 247 -118.57 40.60 -39.30
N GLY A 248 -118.22 39.85 -38.26
CA GLY A 248 -117.43 40.31 -37.12
C GLY A 248 -115.95 40.55 -37.42
N GLN A 249 -115.51 41.81 -37.40
CA GLN A 249 -114.11 42.20 -37.59
C GLN A 249 -113.32 42.08 -36.28
N ILE A 250 -112.33 41.18 -36.22
CA ILE A 250 -111.46 40.98 -35.05
C ILE A 250 -110.39 42.09 -35.01
N ASN A 251 -110.51 43.00 -34.03
CA ASN A 251 -109.47 44.00 -33.74
C ASN A 251 -108.47 43.44 -32.72
N ILE A 252 -107.26 43.11 -33.18
CA ILE A 252 -106.13 42.79 -32.29
C ILE A 252 -105.57 44.12 -31.78
N ALA A 253 -105.83 44.46 -30.51
CA ALA A 253 -105.14 45.54 -29.84
C ALA A 253 -103.65 45.18 -29.68
N ALA A 254 -102.75 46.09 -30.09
CA ALA A 254 -101.31 45.91 -29.97
C ALA A 254 -100.89 45.66 -28.51
N ALA A 255 -100.17 44.57 -28.26
CA ALA A 255 -99.61 44.25 -26.95
C ALA A 255 -98.46 45.23 -26.56
N PRO A 256 -98.23 45.50 -25.26
CA PRO A 256 -97.22 46.44 -24.80
C PRO A 256 -95.79 45.87 -24.98
N ALA A 257 -94.84 46.74 -25.31
CA ALA A 257 -93.42 46.40 -25.40
C ALA A 257 -92.85 45.94 -24.04
N PRO A 258 -92.02 44.87 -23.98
CA PRO A 258 -91.33 44.47 -22.77
C PRO A 258 -90.07 45.35 -22.49
N PRO A 259 -89.65 45.48 -21.23
CA PRO A 259 -88.61 46.41 -20.80
C PRO A 259 -87.20 45.96 -21.20
N ALA A 260 -86.36 46.95 -21.49
CA ALA A 260 -84.93 46.81 -21.64
C ALA A 260 -84.30 46.38 -20.30
N HIS A 261 -83.69 45.20 -20.27
CA HIS A 261 -82.70 44.85 -19.25
C HIS A 261 -81.33 44.71 -19.90
N SER A 262 -80.43 45.56 -19.42
CA SER A 262 -79.00 45.52 -19.63
C SER A 262 -78.39 44.23 -19.06
N SER A 263 -77.59 43.55 -19.85
CA SER A 263 -76.38 42.90 -19.33
C SER A 263 -75.31 42.81 -20.41
N SER A 264 -74.17 43.35 -20.03
CA SER A 264 -72.92 43.52 -20.75
C SER A 264 -72.38 42.24 -21.38
N GLY A 265 -72.00 42.35 -22.65
CA GLY A 265 -70.94 41.54 -23.22
C GLY A 265 -69.55 42.04 -22.78
N SER A 266 -68.72 41.12 -22.30
CA SER A 266 -67.27 41.10 -22.45
C SER A 266 -66.87 39.62 -22.37
N GLY A 267 -66.35 38.95 -23.39
CA GLY A 267 -65.35 39.44 -24.33
C GLY A 267 -63.97 39.06 -23.81
N SER A 268 -63.53 37.86 -24.22
CA SER A 268 -62.16 37.54 -24.62
C SER A 268 -61.02 37.55 -23.59
N ALA A 269 -60.38 36.39 -23.42
CA ALA A 269 -59.02 36.08 -23.95
C ALA A 269 -58.22 35.13 -23.03
N PRO A 270 -57.27 34.36 -23.59
CA PRO A 270 -56.68 33.17 -22.99
C PRO A 270 -55.38 33.49 -22.22
N GLY A 271 -55.20 32.85 -21.07
CA GLY A 271 -53.93 32.83 -20.34
C GLY A 271 -53.14 31.57 -20.69
N GLY A 272 -52.13 31.72 -21.55
CA GLY A 272 -51.14 30.70 -21.82
C GLY A 272 -50.06 30.62 -20.74
N GLY A 273 -49.44 29.44 -20.66
CA GLY A 273 -47.98 29.32 -20.65
C GLY A 273 -47.22 29.47 -19.32
N GLY A 274 -46.44 28.43 -19.01
CA GLY A 274 -45.27 28.48 -18.13
C GLY A 274 -45.59 28.07 -16.68
N GLY A 275 -45.06 26.98 -16.14
CA GLY A 275 -43.67 26.56 -16.20
C GLY A 275 -43.07 26.78 -14.81
N GLY A 276 -42.77 25.70 -14.08
CA GLY A 276 -42.24 25.82 -12.73
C GLY A 276 -42.17 24.51 -11.97
N GLY A 277 -41.41 23.54 -12.49
CA GLY A 277 -41.02 22.36 -11.73
C GLY A 277 -40.25 22.76 -10.46
N LYS A 278 -40.71 22.26 -9.32
CA LYS A 278 -39.98 22.31 -8.05
C LYS A 278 -40.21 21.01 -7.29
N PHE A 279 -39.46 19.96 -7.69
CA PHE A 279 -39.13 18.87 -6.77
C PHE A 279 -37.71 19.08 -6.29
N GLY A 280 -37.59 19.50 -5.03
CA GLY A 280 -36.33 19.61 -4.32
C GLY A 280 -35.66 18.25 -4.22
N GLY A 281 -34.42 18.18 -4.72
CA GLY A 281 -33.56 17.01 -4.59
C GLY A 281 -33.18 16.77 -3.12
N ARG A 282 -33.48 15.57 -2.63
CA ARG A 282 -32.79 14.95 -1.51
C ARG A 282 -31.51 14.28 -2.03
N LYS A 283 -30.35 14.90 -1.78
CA LYS A 283 -29.03 14.27 -1.66
C LYS A 283 -28.45 14.81 -0.35
N GLY A 284 -27.74 14.09 0.50
CA GLY A 284 -27.12 12.77 0.44
C GLY A 284 -26.14 12.82 1.60
N ARG A 285 -26.40 12.02 2.63
CA ARG A 285 -25.61 11.95 3.86
C ARG A 285 -24.41 11.03 3.62
N SER A 286 -23.23 11.60 3.41
CA SER A 286 -21.96 10.85 3.47
C SER A 286 -21.35 11.01 4.87
N LYS A 287 -21.51 9.96 5.69
CA LYS A 287 -20.57 9.67 6.77
C LYS A 287 -19.36 8.97 6.15
N ARG A 288 -18.16 9.48 6.40
CA ARG A 288 -16.91 8.72 6.24
C ARG A 288 -16.11 8.91 7.52
N GLY A 289 -15.83 7.80 8.18
CA GLY A 289 -15.00 7.74 9.37
C GLY A 289 -13.52 7.87 9.01
N LYS A 290 -12.78 8.34 10.01
CA LYS A 290 -11.54 7.74 10.49
C LYS A 290 -11.72 7.56 11.99
#